data_AF-A0A7G6DZ77-F1
#
_entry.id   AF-A0A7G6DZ77-F1
#
_cell.length_a   1.000
_cell.length_b   1.000
_cell.length_c   1.000
_cell.angle_alpha   90.00
_cell.angle_beta   90.00
_cell.angle_gamma   90.00
#
_symmetry.space_group_name_H-M   'P 1'
#
loop_
_entity.id
_entity.type
_entity.pdbx_description
1 polymer ?
#
loop_
_entity_poly.entity_id
_entity_poly.type
_entity_poly.pdbx_seq_one_letter_code
_entity_poly.pdbx_strand_id
1 'polypeptide(L)'
;MPDFGALGTLIALAVLTEATVQIFFKDTPSPISTYISSLDDEKSQTVLRRLSAIIGVVYAFNMGVDVFTILGYQSNLPYVGKIASGLIASRGSNYIHDSLGNLINKNREPII
;
A
#
# COMPACT_ATOMS: atom_id res chain seq x y z
N MET A 1 19.62 -8.61 10.13
CA MET A 1 18.63 -8.18 11.14
C MET A 1 17.60 -7.30 10.45
N PRO A 2 16.32 -7.35 10.84
CA PRO A 2 15.30 -6.51 10.22
C PRO A 2 15.59 -5.02 10.42
N ASP A 3 15.49 -4.24 9.35
CA ASP A 3 15.65 -2.79 9.41
C ASP A 3 14.31 -2.13 9.74
N PHE A 4 14.14 -1.78 11.02
CA PHE A 4 12.93 -1.12 11.50
C PHE A 4 12.73 0.29 10.92
N GLY A 5 13.79 0.96 10.50
CA GLY A 5 13.69 2.23 9.77
C GLY A 5 13.06 2.01 8.40
N ALA A 6 13.51 0.98 7.69
CA ALA A 6 12.96 0.61 6.39
C ALA A 6 11.52 0.08 6.46
N LEU A 7 11.11 -0.57 7.56
CA LEU A 7 9.70 -0.88 7.83
C LEU A 7 8.84 0.39 7.95
N GLY A 8 9.35 1.41 8.66
CA GLY A 8 8.71 2.72 8.74
C GLY A 8 8.56 3.37 7.36
N THR A 9 9.59 3.26 6.51
CA THR A 9 9.54 3.73 5.12
C THR A 9 8.48 2.99 4.30
N LEU A 10 8.33 1.67 4.45
CA LEU A 10 7.30 0.91 3.75
C LEU A 10 5.87 1.35 4.15
N ILE A 11 5.65 1.62 5.44
CA ILE A 11 4.37 2.15 5.93
C ILE A 11 4.12 3.56 5.37
N ALA A 12 5.13 4.43 5.41
CA ALA A 12 5.03 5.76 4.81
C ALA A 12 4.72 5.68 3.31
N LEU A 13 5.33 4.73 2.60
CA LEU A 13 5.06 4.46 1.18
C LEU A 13 3.60 4.05 0.95
N ALA A 14 3.03 3.23 1.84
CA ALA A 14 1.65 2.80 1.75
C ALA A 14 0.68 3.98 1.92
N VAL A 15 0.92 4.83 2.91
CA VAL A 15 0.15 6.06 3.15
C VAL A 15 0.27 7.01 1.95
N LEU A 16 1.48 7.24 1.44
CA LEU A 16 1.72 8.11 0.29
C LEU A 16 1.06 7.59 -0.99
N THR A 17 1.12 6.28 -1.22
CA THR A 17 0.48 5.64 -2.39
C THR A 17 -1.03 5.86 -2.34
N GLU A 18 -1.65 5.63 -1.20
CA GLU A 18 -3.08 5.84 -1.00
C GLU A 18 -3.47 7.32 -1.14
N ALA A 19 -2.74 8.23 -0.48
CA ALA A 19 -2.99 9.67 -0.59
C ALA A 19 -2.86 10.16 -2.03
N THR A 20 -1.86 9.69 -2.77
CA THR A 20 -1.67 10.05 -4.19
C THR A 20 -2.85 9.57 -5.03
N VAL A 21 -3.32 8.34 -4.82
CA VAL A 21 -4.46 7.80 -5.59
C VAL A 21 -5.74 8.58 -5.29
N GLN A 22 -6.02 8.87 -4.02
CA GLN A 22 -7.21 9.61 -3.62
C GLN A 22 -7.17 11.04 -4.17
N ILE A 23 -6.08 11.77 -3.95
CA ILE A 23 -5.95 13.16 -4.41
C ILE A 23 -6.08 13.24 -5.93
N PHE A 24 -5.33 12.43 -6.69
CA PHE A 24 -5.27 12.59 -8.15
C PHE A 24 -6.46 11.98 -8.90
N PHE A 25 -6.98 10.83 -8.44
CA PHE A 25 -7.96 10.06 -9.20
C PHE A 25 -9.37 10.09 -8.61
N LYS A 26 -9.54 10.57 -7.38
CA LYS A 26 -10.83 10.62 -6.70
C LYS A 26 -11.26 12.05 -6.36
N ASP A 27 -10.43 12.80 -5.64
CA ASP A 27 -10.82 14.08 -5.03
C ASP A 27 -10.58 15.28 -5.96
N THR A 28 -9.59 15.20 -6.85
CA THR A 28 -9.32 16.27 -7.83
C THR A 28 -10.28 16.15 -9.02
N PRO A 29 -11.05 17.20 -9.37
CA PRO A 29 -11.92 17.19 -10.54
C PRO A 29 -11.09 17.11 -11.81
N SER A 30 -11.13 15.95 -12.45
CA SER A 30 -10.46 15.66 -13.72
C SER A 30 -11.39 14.83 -14.59
N PRO A 31 -11.18 14.79 -15.92
CA PRO A 31 -11.93 13.90 -16.80
C PRO A 31 -11.86 12.44 -16.34
N ILE A 32 -10.72 12.06 -15.73
CA ILE A 32 -10.47 10.72 -15.21
C ILE A 32 -11.29 10.47 -13.93
N SER A 33 -11.31 11.39 -12.96
CA SER A 33 -12.08 11.20 -11.73
C SER A 33 -13.59 11.20 -12.01
N THR A 34 -14.05 11.98 -13.00
CA THR A 34 -15.44 11.98 -13.48
C THR A 34 -15.78 10.65 -14.17
N TYR A 35 -14.86 10.10 -14.96
CA TYR A 35 -15.05 8.79 -15.57
C TYR A 35 -15.09 7.68 -14.51
N ILE A 36 -14.14 7.68 -13.57
CA ILE A 36 -14.07 6.68 -12.49
C ILE A 36 -15.31 6.74 -11.59
N SER A 37 -15.80 7.93 -11.25
CA SER A 37 -17.02 8.10 -10.45
C SER A 37 -18.32 7.82 -11.21
N SER A 38 -18.28 7.81 -12.55
CA SER A 38 -19.42 7.38 -13.38
C SER A 38 -19.56 5.86 -13.49
N LEU A 39 -18.54 5.09 -13.10
CA LEU A 39 -18.61 3.64 -13.02
C LEU A 39 -19.36 3.21 -11.76
N ASP A 40 -19.95 2.01 -11.79
CA ASP A 40 -20.47 1.36 -10.59
C ASP A 40 -19.39 1.33 -9.49
N ASP A 41 -19.78 1.53 -8.23
CA ASP A 41 -18.85 1.61 -7.08
C ASP A 41 -17.85 0.44 -7.05
N GLU A 42 -18.30 -0.78 -7.36
CA GLU A 42 -17.44 -1.97 -7.43
C GLU A 42 -16.34 -1.84 -8.50
N LYS A 43 -16.70 -1.35 -9.69
CA LYS A 43 -15.77 -1.18 -10.81
C LYS A 43 -14.81 -0.02 -10.53
N SER A 44 -15.33 1.09 -10.01
CA SER A 44 -14.54 2.25 -9.61
C SER A 44 -13.42 1.86 -8.63
N GLN A 45 -13.78 1.11 -7.58
CA GLN A 45 -12.81 0.62 -6.59
C GLN A 45 -11.79 -0.35 -7.17
N THR A 46 -12.22 -1.21 -8.10
CA THR A 46 -11.31 -2.11 -8.81
C THR A 46 -10.29 -1.34 -9.66
N VAL A 47 -10.72 -0.29 -10.35
CA VAL A 47 -9.83 0.58 -11.15
C VAL A 47 -8.85 1.31 -10.24
N LEU A 48 -9.32 1.96 -9.16
CA LEU A 48 -8.47 2.66 -8.21
C LEU A 48 -7.43 1.73 -7.57
N ARG A 49 -7.80 0.49 -7.24
CA ARG A 49 -6.90 -0.51 -6.67
C ARG A 49 -5.83 -1.00 -7.65
N ARG A 50 -6.12 -1.04 -8.95
CA ARG A 50 -5.12 -1.34 -9.97
C ARG A 50 -4.16 -0.16 -10.18
N LEU A 51 -4.68 1.07 -10.16
CA LEU A 51 -3.86 2.28 -10.22
C LEU A 51 -2.94 2.40 -9.00
N SER A 52 -3.45 2.11 -7.80
CA SER A 52 -2.64 2.12 -6.58
C SER A 52 -1.51 1.09 -6.64
N ALA A 53 -1.74 -0.10 -7.22
CA ALA A 53 -0.72 -1.12 -7.41
C ALA A 53 0.43 -0.61 -8.30
N ILE A 54 0.10 0.05 -9.41
CA ILE A 54 1.10 0.61 -10.32
C ILE A 54 1.90 1.71 -9.63
N ILE A 55 1.23 2.65 -8.96
CA ILE A 55 1.88 3.78 -8.27
C ILE A 55 2.78 3.27 -7.13
N GLY A 56 2.28 2.33 -6.31
CA GLY A 56 3.05 1.74 -5.22
C GLY A 56 4.31 1.05 -5.71
N VAL A 57 4.23 0.31 -6.82
CA VAL A 57 5.41 -0.30 -7.45
C VAL A 57 6.39 0.77 -7.94
N VAL A 58 5.93 1.80 -8.64
CA VAL A 58 6.81 2.90 -9.09
C VAL A 58 7.53 3.55 -7.91
N TYR A 59 6.84 3.81 -6.80
CA TYR A 59 7.44 4.37 -5.59
C TYR A 59 8.45 3.43 -4.95
N ALA A 60 8.14 2.14 -4.82
CA ALA A 60 9.07 1.17 -4.25
C ALA A 60 10.35 1.03 -5.08
N PHE A 61 10.25 1.10 -6.41
CA PHE A 61 11.42 1.11 -7.30
C PHE A 61 12.26 2.38 -7.14
N ASN A 62 11.62 3.56 -7.14
CA ASN A 62 12.33 4.83 -7.02
C ASN A 62 13.03 4.99 -5.66
N MET A 63 12.40 4.51 -4.59
CA MET A 63 12.96 4.60 -3.24
C MET A 63 13.87 3.41 -2.87
N GLY A 64 13.99 2.41 -3.73
CA GLY A 64 14.80 1.22 -3.47
C GLY A 64 14.27 0.34 -2.34
N VAL A 65 12.99 0.45 -1.98
CA VAL A 65 12.38 -0.29 -0.86
C VAL A 65 12.15 -1.74 -1.27
N ASP A 66 12.89 -2.66 -0.64
CA ASP A 66 12.79 -4.10 -0.88
C ASP A 66 12.38 -4.84 0.39
N VAL A 67 11.17 -5.38 0.41
CA VAL A 67 10.59 -6.04 1.58
C VAL A 67 11.37 -7.29 2.00
N PHE A 68 12.01 -7.99 1.07
CA PHE A 68 12.81 -9.17 1.41
C PHE A 68 14.11 -8.76 2.09
N THR A 69 14.76 -7.71 1.61
CA THR A 69 15.92 -7.12 2.28
C THR A 69 15.57 -6.63 3.69
N ILE A 70 14.40 -5.99 3.85
CA ILE A 70 13.87 -5.56 5.15
C ILE A 70 13.69 -6.75 6.11
N LEU A 71 13.23 -7.89 5.59
CA LEU A 71 13.06 -9.13 6.36
C LEU A 71 14.39 -9.89 6.58
N GLY A 72 15.51 -9.39 6.05
CA GLY A 72 16.84 -9.99 6.18
C GLY A 72 17.15 -11.08 5.15
N TYR A 73 16.34 -11.20 4.09
CA TYR A 73 16.57 -12.13 2.98
C TYR A 73 17.21 -11.41 1.80
N GLN A 74 18.16 -12.08 1.15
CA GLN A 74 18.68 -11.63 -0.15
C GLN A 74 17.97 -12.40 -1.26
N SER A 75 17.23 -11.68 -2.10
CA SER A 75 16.57 -12.28 -3.27
C SER A 75 17.56 -12.44 -4.42
N ASN A 76 17.56 -13.60 -5.07
CA ASN A 76 18.34 -13.84 -6.31
C ASN A 76 17.89 -12.93 -7.46
N LEU A 77 16.64 -12.47 -7.43
CA LEU A 77 16.09 -11.52 -8.39
C LEU A 77 15.93 -10.14 -7.72
N PRO A 78 16.74 -9.13 -8.09
CA PRO A 78 16.87 -7.87 -7.36
C PRO A 78 15.65 -6.92 -7.48
N TYR A 79 14.63 -7.31 -8.24
CA TYR A 79 13.42 -6.52 -8.48
C TYR A 79 12.17 -7.10 -7.82
N VAL A 80 12.16 -8.39 -7.49
CA VAL A 80 10.95 -9.06 -6.98
C VAL A 80 10.55 -8.49 -5.63
N GLY A 81 11.53 -8.23 -4.75
CA GLY A 81 11.26 -7.62 -3.46
C GLY A 81 10.75 -6.18 -3.58
N LYS A 82 11.24 -5.40 -4.56
CA LYS A 82 10.71 -4.05 -4.85
C LYS A 82 9.28 -4.08 -5.39
N ILE A 83 8.95 -5.01 -6.29
CA ILE A 83 7.58 -5.21 -6.78
C ILE A 83 6.67 -5.58 -5.61
N ALA A 84 7.08 -6.55 -4.77
CA ALA A 84 6.32 -6.97 -3.61
C ALA A 84 6.09 -5.83 -2.62
N SER A 85 7.10 -5.03 -2.31
CA SER A 85 6.97 -3.81 -1.49
C SER A 85 5.90 -2.88 -2.03
N GLY A 86 5.92 -2.61 -3.34
CA GLY A 86 4.95 -1.72 -3.97
C GLY A 86 3.53 -2.27 -3.96
N LEU A 87 3.37 -3.58 -4.15
CA LEU A 87 2.06 -4.24 -4.04
C LEU A 87 1.54 -4.23 -2.61
N ILE A 88 2.40 -4.43 -1.61
CA ILE A 88 2.03 -4.30 -0.20
C ILE A 88 1.61 -2.87 0.10
N ALA A 89 2.40 -1.87 -0.33
CA ALA A 89 2.09 -0.46 -0.14
C ALA A 89 0.76 -0.06 -0.81
N SER A 90 0.44 -0.62 -1.98
CA SER A 90 -0.80 -0.32 -2.71
C SER A 90 -2.09 -0.77 -2.06
N ARG A 91 -2.02 -1.69 -1.08
CA ARG A 91 -3.17 -2.07 -0.25
C ARG A 91 -3.59 -0.93 0.70
N GLY A 92 -2.75 0.09 0.81
CA GLY A 92 -3.03 1.30 1.55
C GLY A 92 -2.83 1.14 3.05
N SER A 93 -2.89 2.28 3.73
CA SER A 93 -2.87 2.35 5.19
C SER A 93 -4.11 1.70 5.79
N ASN A 94 -5.24 1.66 5.07
CA ASN A 94 -6.47 0.99 5.51
C ASN A 94 -6.25 -0.50 5.80
N TYR A 95 -5.56 -1.24 4.92
CA TYR A 95 -5.22 -2.64 5.19
C TYR A 95 -4.27 -2.80 6.38
N ILE A 96 -3.29 -1.89 6.52
CA ILE A 96 -2.33 -1.89 7.63
C ILE A 96 -3.04 -1.55 8.94
N HIS A 97 -3.93 -0.56 8.94
CA HIS A 97 -4.73 -0.13 10.08
C HIS A 97 -5.65 -1.25 10.56
N ASP A 98 -6.38 -1.90 9.66
CA ASP A 98 -7.25 -3.03 9.99
C ASP A 98 -6.44 -4.23 10.51
N SER A 99 -5.28 -4.51 9.92
CA SER A 99 -4.40 -5.59 10.35
C SER A 99 -3.81 -5.32 11.74
N LEU A 100 -3.33 -4.09 12.01
CA LEU A 100 -2.82 -3.71 13.33
C LEU A 100 -3.94 -3.65 14.37
N GLY A 101 -5.11 -3.10 14.03
CA GLY A 101 -6.26 -2.98 14.92
C GLY A 101 -6.75 -4.35 15.41
N ASN A 102 -6.80 -5.35 14.54
CA ASN A 102 -7.17 -6.71 14.90
C ASN A 102 -6.13 -7.39 15.80
N LEU A 103 -4.84 -7.09 15.64
CA LEU A 103 -3.78 -7.61 16.51
C LEU A 103 -3.81 -6.97 17.90
N ILE A 104 -4.12 -5.67 17.98
CA ILE A 104 -4.21 -4.93 19.25
C ILE A 104 -5.48 -5.33 20.03
N ASN A 105 -6.61 -5.52 19.36
CA ASN A 105 -7.88 -5.90 20.00
C ASN A 105 -7.96 -7.37 20.41
N LYS A 106 -7.15 -8.26 19.84
CA LYS A 106 -7.13 -9.68 20.20
C LYS A 106 -6.66 -9.96 21.65
N ASN A 107 -6.07 -8.97 22.33
CA ASN A 107 -5.66 -9.07 23.74
C ASN A 107 -6.75 -8.66 24.75
N ARG A 108 -8.01 -8.48 24.33
CA ARG A 108 -9.15 -8.22 25.22
C ARG A 108 -10.17 -9.35 25.19
N GLU A 109 -9.76 -10.56 25.57
CA GLU A 109 -10.75 -11.49 26.12
C GLU A 109 -11.13 -10.99 27.52
N PRO A 110 -12.43 -10.78 27.82
CA PRO A 110 -12.85 -10.42 29.16
C PRO A 110 -12.50 -11.57 30.11
N ILE A 111 -11.62 -11.30 31.07
CA ILE A 111 -11.42 -12.17 32.23
C ILE A 111 -12.74 -12.10 33.01
N ILE A 112 -13.50 -13.18 32.93
CA ILE A 112 -14.77 -13.42 33.62
C ILE A 112 -14.54 -13.44 35.13
#